data_AF-A0A2N2VH36-F1
#
_entry.id   AF-A0A2N2VH36-F1
#
_cell.length_a   1.000
_cell.length_b   1.000
_cell.length_c   1.000
_cell.angle_alpha   90.00
_cell.angle_beta   90.00
_cell.angle_gamma   90.00
#
_symmetry.space_group_name_H-M   'P 1'
#
loop_
_entity.id
_entity.type
_entity.pdbx_description
1 polymer ?
#
loop_
_entity_poly.entity_id
_entity_poly.type
_entity_poly.pdbx_seq_one_letter_code
_entity_poly.pdbx_strand_id
1 'polypeptide(L)'
;MEQETLYQAFVALLPVIAGGAIGVLGGLVGTHYGHRLTEGSTKRTDKRVRVEALASATYELDLWLRKEENYFLYKGPENLEHSPLARVETLVLLYFPEMTAEGRSLSTTVREYRTWMMEGRKQVLDGNLSIPPPEHTARFGAVYKSFLDAREALLERAQGVMRGLMAS
;
A
#
# COMPACT_ATOMS: atom_id res chain seq x y z
N MET A 1 -63.48 -39.51 21.27
CA MET A 1 -62.34 -40.33 20.82
C MET A 1 -61.47 -39.62 19.76
N GLU A 2 -62.02 -38.73 18.93
CA GLU A 2 -61.23 -37.91 17.96
C GLU A 2 -60.44 -36.73 18.60
N GLN A 3 -60.87 -36.19 19.75
CA GLN A 3 -60.17 -35.04 20.37
C GLN A 3 -58.89 -35.44 21.12
N GLU A 4 -58.83 -36.62 21.73
CA GLU A 4 -57.61 -37.11 22.41
C GLU A 4 -56.47 -37.43 21.43
N THR A 5 -56.83 -37.89 20.22
CA THR A 5 -55.87 -38.25 19.16
C THR A 5 -55.20 -37.02 18.56
N LEU A 6 -55.94 -35.92 18.39
CA LEU A 6 -55.37 -34.62 17.96
C LEU A 6 -54.44 -34.02 19.01
N TYR A 7 -54.78 -34.13 20.30
CA TYR A 7 -53.93 -33.63 21.38
C TYR A 7 -52.62 -34.40 21.48
N GLN A 8 -52.65 -35.75 21.40
CA GLN A 8 -51.43 -36.55 21.38
C GLN A 8 -50.57 -36.30 20.14
N ALA A 9 -51.18 -36.10 18.97
CA ALA A 9 -50.46 -35.73 17.76
C ALA A 9 -49.75 -34.37 17.89
N PHE A 10 -50.38 -33.41 18.55
CA PHE A 10 -49.80 -32.08 18.78
C PHE A 10 -48.65 -32.11 19.80
N VAL A 11 -48.81 -32.87 20.90
CA VAL A 11 -47.76 -33.06 21.92
C VAL A 11 -46.56 -33.81 21.34
N ALA A 12 -46.77 -34.76 20.43
CA ALA A 12 -45.69 -35.47 19.73
C ALA A 12 -44.92 -34.58 18.73
N LEU A 13 -45.51 -33.47 18.28
CA LEU A 13 -44.91 -32.52 17.33
C LEU A 13 -44.06 -31.43 18.01
N LEU A 14 -44.28 -31.18 19.30
CA LEU A 14 -43.53 -30.19 20.09
C LEU A 14 -41.99 -30.34 20.02
N PRO A 15 -41.42 -31.55 20.14
CA PRO A 15 -39.97 -31.76 20.04
C PRO A 15 -39.40 -31.39 18.67
N VAL A 16 -40.17 -31.63 17.60
CA VAL A 16 -39.78 -31.32 16.21
C VAL A 16 -39.82 -29.82 15.96
N ILE A 17 -40.84 -29.13 16.46
CA ILE A 17 -40.97 -27.67 16.37
C ILE A 17 -39.86 -26.99 17.19
N ALA A 18 -39.59 -27.47 18.41
CA ALA A 18 -38.51 -26.97 19.25
C ALA A 18 -37.13 -27.23 18.62
N GLY A 19 -36.89 -28.42 18.09
CA GLY A 19 -35.65 -28.77 17.40
C GLY A 19 -35.44 -27.95 16.11
N GLY A 20 -36.49 -27.74 15.32
CA GLY A 20 -36.46 -26.90 14.13
C GLY A 20 -36.18 -25.43 14.44
N ALA A 21 -36.83 -24.88 15.48
CA ALA A 21 -36.60 -23.51 15.92
C ALA A 21 -35.16 -23.29 16.44
N ILE A 22 -34.62 -24.23 17.23
CA ILE A 22 -33.24 -24.19 17.72
C ILE A 22 -32.24 -24.30 16.56
N GLY A 23 -32.50 -25.18 15.59
CA GLY A 23 -31.65 -25.34 14.40
C GLY A 23 -31.59 -24.07 13.53
N VAL A 24 -32.73 -23.43 13.29
CA VAL A 24 -32.82 -22.18 12.52
C VAL A 24 -32.14 -21.02 13.25
N LEU A 25 -32.38 -20.89 14.55
CA LEU A 25 -31.72 -19.84 15.37
C LEU A 25 -30.21 -20.07 15.47
N GLY A 26 -29.76 -21.30 15.68
CA GLY A 26 -28.34 -21.65 15.70
C GLY A 26 -27.64 -21.38 14.37
N GLY A 27 -28.29 -21.70 13.25
CA GLY A 27 -27.74 -21.46 11.91
C GLY A 27 -27.62 -19.98 11.55
N LEU A 28 -28.61 -19.17 11.92
CA LEU A 28 -28.60 -17.71 11.69
C LEU A 28 -27.57 -16.99 12.56
N VAL A 29 -27.46 -17.34 13.83
CA VAL A 29 -26.47 -16.73 14.74
C VAL A 29 -25.05 -17.13 14.34
N GLY A 30 -24.84 -18.40 13.97
CA GLY A 30 -23.53 -18.91 13.54
C GLY A 30 -23.03 -18.27 12.22
N THR A 31 -23.90 -18.11 11.24
CA THR A 31 -23.55 -17.45 9.97
C THR A 31 -23.28 -15.95 10.14
N HIS A 32 -24.07 -15.26 10.96
CA HIS A 32 -23.87 -13.83 11.21
C HIS A 32 -22.58 -13.53 11.99
N TYR A 33 -22.22 -14.36 12.98
CA TYR A 33 -20.96 -14.23 13.70
C TYR A 33 -19.74 -14.64 12.86
N GLY A 34 -19.85 -15.72 12.08
CA GLY A 34 -18.78 -16.18 11.20
C GLY A 34 -18.39 -15.14 10.16
N HIS A 35 -19.36 -14.46 9.55
CA HIS A 35 -19.09 -13.42 8.54
C HIS A 35 -18.30 -12.23 9.11
N ARG A 36 -18.66 -11.76 10.32
CA ARG A 36 -17.97 -10.62 10.95
C ARG A 36 -16.53 -10.93 11.36
N LEU A 37 -16.24 -12.14 11.83
CA LEU A 37 -14.87 -12.56 12.17
C LEU A 37 -14.00 -12.70 10.92
N THR A 38 -14.57 -13.23 9.84
CA THR A 38 -13.87 -13.42 8.57
C THR A 38 -13.57 -12.08 7.89
N GLU A 39 -14.52 -11.14 7.90
CA GLU A 39 -14.33 -9.79 7.34
C GLU A 39 -13.19 -9.02 8.00
N GLY A 40 -13.02 -9.14 9.32
CA GLY A 40 -11.91 -8.51 10.05
C GLY A 40 -10.55 -9.08 9.63
N SER A 41 -10.45 -10.41 9.54
CA SER A 41 -9.24 -11.10 9.09
C SER A 41 -8.89 -10.75 7.64
N THR A 42 -9.87 -10.77 6.73
CA THR A 42 -9.66 -10.45 5.31
C THR A 42 -9.20 -9.01 5.12
N LYS A 43 -9.78 -8.04 5.83
CA LYS A 43 -9.34 -6.63 5.76
C LYS A 43 -7.91 -6.44 6.26
N ARG A 44 -7.50 -7.17 7.30
CA ARG A 44 -6.12 -7.13 7.79
C ARG A 44 -5.14 -7.72 6.80
N THR A 45 -5.47 -8.88 6.24
CA THR A 45 -4.64 -9.53 5.22
C THR A 45 -4.49 -8.65 4.00
N ASP A 46 -5.57 -8.06 3.49
CA ASP A 46 -5.48 -7.10 2.37
C ASP A 46 -4.58 -5.91 2.75
N LYS A 47 -4.78 -5.28 3.92
CA LYS A 47 -3.90 -4.19 4.37
C LYS A 47 -2.42 -4.59 4.41
N ARG A 48 -2.07 -5.80 4.90
CA ARG A 48 -0.66 -6.28 4.91
C ARG A 48 -0.09 -6.35 3.50
N VAL A 49 -0.83 -6.96 2.57
CA VAL A 49 -0.45 -7.04 1.15
C VAL A 49 -0.25 -5.64 0.54
N ARG A 50 -1.08 -4.67 0.91
CA ARG A 50 -0.93 -3.28 0.43
C ARG A 50 0.31 -2.59 1.00
N VAL A 51 0.70 -2.88 2.24
CA VAL A 51 1.95 -2.35 2.83
C VAL A 51 3.16 -2.91 2.10
N GLU A 52 3.17 -4.22 1.83
CA GLU A 52 4.23 -4.87 1.06
C GLU A 52 4.33 -4.29 -0.36
N ALA A 53 3.19 -4.09 -1.02
CA ALA A 53 3.13 -3.45 -2.33
C ALA A 53 3.68 -2.01 -2.30
N LEU A 54 3.42 -1.26 -1.24
CA LEU A 54 3.95 0.10 -1.07
C LEU A 54 5.47 0.10 -0.89
N ALA A 55 5.99 -0.80 -0.04
CA ALA A 55 7.42 -0.96 0.15
C ALA A 55 8.13 -1.36 -1.15
N SER A 56 7.56 -2.33 -1.89
CA SER A 56 8.09 -2.75 -3.19
C SER A 56 8.09 -1.61 -4.20
N ALA A 57 6.99 -0.85 -4.33
CA ALA A 57 6.90 0.28 -5.25
C ALA A 57 7.90 1.40 -4.88
N THR A 58 8.14 1.61 -3.58
CA THR A 58 9.12 2.57 -3.08
C THR A 58 10.56 2.14 -3.41
N TYR A 59 10.84 0.83 -3.36
CA TYR A 59 12.13 0.28 -3.80
C TYR A 59 12.32 0.37 -5.32
N GLU A 60 11.29 0.01 -6.10
CA GLU A 60 11.27 0.19 -7.57
C GLU A 60 11.55 1.65 -7.95
N LEU A 61 11.04 2.61 -7.18
CA LEU A 61 11.29 4.04 -7.39
C LEU A 61 12.77 4.42 -7.22
N ASP A 62 13.47 3.85 -6.23
CA ASP A 62 14.92 4.06 -6.04
C ASP A 62 15.71 3.57 -7.24
N LEU A 63 15.42 2.34 -7.69
CA LEU A 63 16.07 1.76 -8.86
C LEU A 63 15.81 2.57 -10.12
N TRP A 64 14.56 3.02 -10.31
CA TRP A 64 14.18 3.84 -11.43
C TRP A 64 14.89 5.20 -11.42
N LEU A 65 15.01 5.85 -10.26
CA LEU A 65 15.75 7.12 -10.14
C LEU A 65 17.24 6.96 -10.47
N ARG A 66 17.86 5.84 -10.10
CA ARG A 66 19.26 5.55 -10.51
C ARG A 66 19.40 5.39 -12.02
N LYS A 67 18.40 4.80 -12.69
CA LYS A 67 18.38 4.71 -14.17
C LYS A 67 18.24 6.10 -14.79
N GLU A 68 17.34 6.93 -14.28
CA GLU A 68 17.19 8.34 -14.69
C GLU A 68 18.50 9.10 -14.53
N GLU A 69 19.16 8.95 -13.38
CA GLU A 69 20.46 9.60 -13.08
C GLU A 69 21.51 9.22 -14.12
N ASN A 70 21.63 7.93 -14.41
CA ASN A 70 22.56 7.43 -15.41
C ASN A 70 22.27 7.99 -16.80
N TYR A 71 21.00 8.02 -17.20
CA TYR A 71 20.57 8.59 -18.47
C TYR A 71 20.90 10.10 -18.58
N PHE A 72 20.43 10.89 -17.62
CA PHE A 72 20.55 12.35 -17.67
C PHE A 72 21.99 12.84 -17.48
N LEU A 73 22.77 12.21 -16.59
CA LEU A 73 24.07 12.75 -16.18
C LEU A 73 25.27 12.04 -16.81
N TYR A 74 25.13 10.75 -17.13
CA TYR A 74 26.27 9.90 -17.52
C TYR A 74 26.12 9.25 -18.90
N LYS A 75 25.18 9.75 -19.74
CA LYS A 75 24.92 9.22 -21.10
C LYS A 75 24.57 7.72 -21.10
N GLY A 76 23.93 7.25 -20.02
CA GLY A 76 23.34 5.93 -19.97
C GLY A 76 22.26 5.72 -21.04
N PRO A 77 21.81 4.47 -21.23
CA PRO A 77 20.70 4.19 -22.13
C PRO A 77 19.43 4.94 -21.70
N GLU A 78 18.59 5.30 -22.67
CA GLU A 78 17.31 5.93 -22.39
C GLU A 78 16.44 5.04 -21.50
N ASN A 79 15.86 5.65 -20.48
CA ASN A 79 14.94 4.99 -19.58
C ASN A 79 13.50 5.11 -20.11
N LEU A 80 13.00 4.04 -20.73
CA LEU A 80 11.64 3.98 -21.26
C LEU A 80 10.60 3.56 -20.22
N GLU A 81 11.03 3.22 -18.99
CA GLU A 81 10.15 2.77 -17.93
C GLU A 81 9.35 3.94 -17.34
N HIS A 82 8.06 3.72 -17.11
CA HIS A 82 7.23 4.69 -16.39
C HIS A 82 7.66 4.82 -14.92
N SER A 83 7.54 6.04 -14.38
CA SER A 83 7.90 6.31 -12.99
C SER A 83 7.00 5.51 -12.02
N PRO A 84 7.59 4.76 -11.07
CA PRO A 84 6.83 4.08 -10.02
C PRO A 84 6.16 5.03 -9.01
N LEU A 85 6.48 6.33 -9.05
CA LEU A 85 5.95 7.33 -8.10
C LEU A 85 4.42 7.36 -8.08
N ALA A 86 3.76 7.27 -9.25
CA ALA A 86 2.30 7.27 -9.33
C ALA A 86 1.67 6.07 -8.59
N ARG A 87 2.35 4.92 -8.60
CA ARG A 87 1.94 3.71 -7.87
C ARG A 87 2.05 3.93 -6.36
N VAL A 88 3.14 4.55 -5.90
CA VAL A 88 3.33 4.93 -4.49
C VAL A 88 2.24 5.90 -4.04
N GLU A 89 2.00 6.98 -4.78
CA GLU A 89 0.96 7.97 -4.47
C GLU A 89 -0.43 7.34 -4.39
N THR A 90 -0.75 6.45 -5.34
CA THR A 90 -2.03 5.74 -5.35
C THR A 90 -2.20 4.83 -4.14
N LEU A 91 -1.16 4.07 -3.77
CA LEU A 91 -1.20 3.18 -2.61
C LEU A 91 -1.39 3.94 -1.31
N VAL A 92 -0.66 5.05 -1.13
CA VAL A 92 -0.82 5.93 0.03
C VAL A 92 -2.24 6.50 0.09
N LEU A 93 -2.72 7.09 -1.01
CA LEU A 93 -4.02 7.75 -1.04
C LEU A 93 -5.19 6.78 -0.76
N LEU A 94 -5.16 5.58 -1.34
CA LEU A 94 -6.28 4.65 -1.28
C LEU A 94 -6.27 3.77 -0.01
N TYR A 95 -5.10 3.37 0.47
CA TYR A 95 -5.00 2.35 1.51
C TYR A 95 -4.43 2.87 2.83
N PHE A 96 -3.70 3.98 2.80
CA PHE A 96 -2.94 4.50 3.94
C PHE A 96 -3.03 6.03 4.06
N PRO A 97 -4.24 6.60 4.22
CA PRO A 97 -4.41 8.04 4.35
C PRO A 97 -3.60 8.63 5.51
N GLU A 98 -3.30 7.84 6.55
CA GLU A 98 -2.43 8.21 7.66
C GLU A 98 -0.95 8.42 7.29
N MET A 99 -0.55 8.09 6.06
CA MET A 99 0.80 8.27 5.50
C MET A 99 0.86 9.33 4.40
N THR A 100 -0.20 10.14 4.23
CA THR A 100 -0.31 11.13 3.16
C THR A 100 0.79 12.19 3.23
N ALA A 101 1.21 12.59 4.43
CA ALA A 101 2.26 13.60 4.61
C ALA A 101 3.61 13.09 4.12
N GLU A 102 3.98 11.87 4.49
CA GLU A 102 5.20 11.18 4.09
C GLU A 102 5.19 10.89 2.58
N GLY A 103 4.07 10.42 2.03
CA GLY A 103 3.91 10.20 0.60
C GLY A 103 4.04 11.49 -0.22
N ARG A 104 3.49 12.61 0.27
CA ARG A 104 3.65 13.92 -0.37
C ARG A 104 5.10 14.42 -0.28
N SER A 105 5.74 14.25 0.88
CA SER A 105 7.15 14.60 1.08
C SER A 105 8.04 13.86 0.08
N LEU A 106 7.85 12.55 -0.08
CA LEU A 106 8.56 11.74 -1.06
C LEU A 106 8.30 12.22 -2.50
N SER A 107 7.06 12.50 -2.88
CA SER A 107 6.74 13.01 -4.22
C SER A 107 7.45 14.33 -4.52
N THR A 108 7.48 15.25 -3.56
CA THR A 108 8.19 16.52 -3.68
C THR A 108 9.69 16.32 -3.89
N THR A 109 10.36 15.54 -3.04
CA THR A 109 11.82 15.34 -3.13
C THR A 109 12.22 14.56 -4.37
N VAL A 110 11.37 13.64 -4.86
CA VAL A 110 11.56 12.97 -6.15
C VAL A 110 11.49 13.98 -7.31
N ARG A 111 10.53 14.90 -7.31
CA ARG A 111 10.41 15.95 -8.34
C ARG A 111 11.60 16.90 -8.31
N GLU A 112 12.04 17.29 -7.12
CA GLU A 112 13.26 18.11 -6.94
C GLU A 112 14.49 17.39 -7.47
N TYR A 113 14.63 16.10 -7.17
CA TYR A 113 15.76 15.31 -7.64
C TYR A 113 15.76 15.18 -9.17
N ARG A 114 14.60 14.92 -9.77
CA ARG A 114 14.45 14.91 -11.24
C ARG A 114 14.74 16.26 -11.87
N THR A 115 14.29 17.35 -11.24
CA THR A 115 14.57 18.71 -11.72
C THR A 115 16.06 18.97 -11.74
N TRP A 116 16.77 18.61 -10.66
CA TRP A 116 18.23 18.69 -10.61
C TRP A 116 18.89 17.86 -11.73
N MET A 117 18.44 16.62 -11.98
CA MET A 117 18.99 15.80 -13.08
C MET A 117 18.80 16.45 -14.46
N MET A 118 17.63 17.01 -14.73
CA MET A 118 17.33 17.70 -15.99
C MET A 118 18.15 18.99 -16.15
N GLU A 119 18.34 19.75 -15.08
CA GLU A 119 19.24 20.92 -15.07
C GLU A 119 20.68 20.52 -15.42
N GLY A 120 21.17 19.42 -14.84
CA GLY A 120 22.50 18.89 -15.14
C GLY A 120 22.64 18.49 -16.60
N ARG A 121 21.65 17.77 -17.15
CA ARG A 121 21.61 17.42 -18.57
C ARG A 121 21.63 18.65 -19.47
N LYS A 122 20.87 19.68 -19.14
CA LYS A 122 20.85 20.94 -19.90
C LYS A 122 22.24 21.56 -19.95
N GLN A 123 22.94 21.67 -18.81
CA GLN A 123 24.30 22.20 -18.77
C GLN A 123 25.29 21.38 -19.60
N VAL A 124 25.14 20.04 -19.60
CA VAL A 124 25.94 19.15 -20.44
C VAL A 124 25.75 19.46 -21.92
N LEU A 125 24.50 19.64 -22.36
CA LEU A 125 24.16 19.94 -23.75
C LEU A 125 24.63 21.34 -24.16
N ASP A 126 24.33 22.35 -23.34
CA ASP A 126 24.65 23.76 -23.62
C ASP A 126 26.18 24.00 -23.67
N GLY A 127 26.94 23.31 -22.82
CA GLY A 127 28.40 23.41 -22.74
C GLY A 127 29.17 22.42 -23.61
N ASN A 128 28.48 21.55 -24.37
CA ASN A 128 29.08 20.41 -25.07
C ASN A 128 30.03 19.57 -24.17
N LEU A 129 29.62 19.36 -22.92
CA LEU A 129 30.41 18.63 -21.93
C LEU A 129 30.11 17.13 -22.02
N SER A 130 30.96 16.31 -21.39
CA SER A 130 30.66 14.88 -21.25
C SER A 130 29.87 14.55 -19.98
N ILE A 131 29.99 15.37 -18.95
CA ILE A 131 29.35 15.23 -17.62
C ILE A 131 28.99 16.63 -17.08
N PRO A 132 28.07 16.74 -16.10
CA PRO A 132 27.70 18.01 -15.51
C PRO A 132 28.90 18.73 -14.85
N PRO A 133 28.91 20.08 -14.83
CA PRO A 133 29.95 20.85 -14.15
C PRO A 133 30.07 20.51 -12.66
N PRO A 134 31.27 20.68 -12.06
CA PRO A 134 31.49 20.41 -10.63
C PRO A 134 30.51 21.14 -9.70
N GLU A 135 30.20 22.40 -10.00
CA GLU A 135 29.24 23.20 -9.24
C GLU A 135 27.83 22.56 -9.18
N HIS A 136 27.41 21.93 -10.27
CA HIS A 136 26.14 21.21 -10.33
C HIS A 136 26.19 19.93 -9.49
N THR A 137 27.28 19.16 -9.62
CA THR A 137 27.48 17.91 -8.86
C THR A 137 27.68 18.13 -7.37
N ALA A 138 28.18 19.30 -6.94
CA ALA A 138 28.35 19.64 -5.52
C ALA A 138 27.02 19.64 -4.75
N ARG A 139 25.88 19.86 -5.44
CA ARG A 139 24.54 19.82 -4.85
C ARG A 139 23.98 18.39 -4.72
N PHE A 140 24.59 17.39 -5.35
CA PHE A 140 24.10 16.01 -5.38
C PHE A 140 23.80 15.47 -3.98
N GLY A 141 24.77 15.60 -3.06
CA GLY A 141 24.63 15.08 -1.71
C GLY A 141 23.42 15.64 -0.97
N ALA A 142 23.11 16.93 -1.14
CA ALA A 142 21.95 17.56 -0.51
C ALA A 142 20.63 17.06 -1.11
N VAL A 143 20.51 17.08 -2.45
CA VAL A 143 19.26 16.69 -3.13
C VAL A 143 18.98 15.20 -2.97
N TYR A 144 19.99 14.36 -3.11
CA TYR A 144 19.86 12.91 -2.93
C TYR A 144 19.53 12.56 -1.47
N LYS A 145 20.17 13.23 -0.50
CA LYS A 145 19.84 13.03 0.93
C LYS A 145 18.39 13.38 1.23
N SER A 146 17.85 14.49 0.72
CA SER A 146 16.44 14.85 0.92
C SER A 146 15.49 13.77 0.39
N PHE A 147 15.80 13.17 -0.75
CA PHE A 147 15.05 12.00 -1.25
C PHE A 147 15.18 10.79 -0.31
N LEU A 148 16.41 10.44 0.11
CA LEU A 148 16.65 9.31 1.01
C LEU A 148 15.89 9.46 2.33
N ASP A 149 15.95 10.64 2.95
CA ASP A 149 15.26 10.94 4.21
C ASP A 149 13.74 10.79 4.06
N ALA A 150 13.16 11.31 2.97
CA ALA A 150 11.72 11.20 2.71
C ALA A 150 11.29 9.75 2.43
N ARG A 151 12.12 8.99 1.72
CA ARG A 151 11.91 7.56 1.46
C ARG A 151 11.93 6.76 2.75
N GLU A 152 12.93 7.00 3.60
CA GLU A 152 13.08 6.34 4.90
C GLU A 152 11.89 6.64 5.80
N ALA A 153 11.47 7.90 5.91
CA ALA A 153 10.30 8.29 6.70
C ALA A 153 9.02 7.56 6.26
N LEU A 154 8.77 7.41 4.95
CA LEU A 154 7.63 6.64 4.45
C LEU A 154 7.74 5.16 4.81
N LEU A 155 8.93 4.56 4.68
CA LEU A 155 9.15 3.14 4.98
C LEU A 155 9.06 2.85 6.49
N GLU A 156 9.57 3.74 7.35
CA GLU A 156 9.41 3.65 8.80
C GLU A 156 7.94 3.70 9.19
N ARG A 157 7.17 4.62 8.59
CA ARG A 157 5.73 4.72 8.83
C ARG A 157 5.01 3.44 8.37
N ALA A 158 5.33 2.93 7.19
CA ALA A 158 4.79 1.67 6.66
C ALA A 158 5.14 0.47 7.56
N GLN A 159 6.36 0.42 8.09
CA GLN A 159 6.78 -0.60 9.06
C GLN A 159 5.95 -0.51 10.35
N GLY A 160 5.68 0.70 10.84
CA GLY A 160 4.79 0.93 11.98
C GLY A 160 3.39 0.36 11.75
N VAL A 161 2.80 0.61 10.57
CA VAL A 161 1.51 0.02 10.16
C VAL A 161 1.59 -1.50 10.15
N MET A 162 2.63 -2.09 9.55
CA MET A 162 2.80 -3.55 9.51
C MET A 162 2.90 -4.16 10.91
N ARG A 163 3.67 -3.56 11.83
CA ARG A 163 3.77 -4.02 13.23
C ARG A 163 2.42 -4.00 13.92
N GLY A 164 1.63 -2.94 13.75
CA GLY A 164 0.27 -2.87 14.30
C GLY A 164 -0.66 -3.95 13.74
N LEU A 165 -0.51 -4.28 12.46
CA LEU A 165 -1.26 -5.37 11.83
C LEU A 165 -0.82 -6.77 12.29
N MET A 166 0.42 -6.96 12.75
CA MET A 166 0.94 -8.23 13.26
C MET A 166 0.64 -8.46 14.74
N ALA A 167 0.57 -7.39 15.54
CA ALA A 167 0.34 -7.46 16.98
C ALA A 167 -1.14 -7.64 17.39
N SER A 168 -2.07 -7.53 16.43
CA SER A 168 -3.52 -7.58 16.64
C SER A 168 -4.16 -8.81 16.04
#